data_AF-A0A7S1CVJ6-F1
#
_entry.id   AF-A0A7S1CVJ6-F1
#
_cell.length_a   1.000
_cell.length_b   1.000
_cell.length_c   1.000
_cell.angle_alpha   90.00
_cell.angle_beta   90.00
_cell.angle_gamma   90.00
#
_symmetry.space_group_name_H-M   'P 1'
#
loop_
_entity.id
_entity.type
_entity.pdbx_description
1 polymer ?
#
loop_
_entity_poly.entity_id
_entity_poly.type
_entity_poly.pdbx_seq_one_letter_code
_entity_poly.pdbx_strand_id
1 'polypeptide(L)'
;GGTTYDSFAPVKKDFLSGALSEESLKKGLVDALNALLEPVRHHFTTNEHAKTLLEQVRRFKREGSSSTGSGVVKLVRRLNLVELGKVQPKSHLVVAPFPTATPTLQQAMTVLSQLRMTPTTTTTTAPRVLYLADWTARVVNACDADVKAITAFYDILVTALRALDPQLMESTTIVLQSEAILLDPSNYWVSVINVGRHFMLNHVMGEHMKDSDGVGEGVISRLMMVADVMGIEPASMALPADEVSSVVSNLVTRFYAEKLDGTTMQAPTITMNNGPLLLLHQRESIAHKTDNDEYFLLDDPKIAKSKMKKAFCEPGNTTFCPPITLSSTFCFPPSHGNDSLVIHRSPENGGDVAYTNQADLERDFGSGALHPGDLKAAASASMVSVLETVSKAIQSNNDANKGAKALKAFAKKKAKSKGKK
;
A
#
# COMPACT_ATOMS: atom_id res chain seq x y z
N GLY A 1 -29.02 -68.10 -9.74
CA GLY A 1 -29.13 -68.22 -8.27
C GLY A 1 -28.57 -66.96 -7.67
N GLY A 2 -29.33 -66.22 -6.87
CA GLY A 2 -28.89 -64.93 -6.34
C GLY A 2 -27.78 -65.13 -5.30
N THR A 3 -26.52 -64.93 -5.70
CA THR A 3 -25.39 -64.86 -4.76
C THR A 3 -25.42 -63.49 -4.09
N THR A 4 -25.48 -63.46 -2.76
CA THR A 4 -25.36 -62.22 -1.99
C THR A 4 -23.91 -62.00 -1.65
N TYR A 5 -23.43 -60.77 -1.83
CA TYR A 5 -22.06 -60.38 -1.55
C TYR A 5 -22.04 -59.34 -0.44
N ASP A 6 -21.52 -59.70 0.74
CA ASP A 6 -21.48 -58.81 1.91
C ASP A 6 -20.17 -58.01 2.01
N SER A 7 -19.22 -58.26 1.11
CA SER A 7 -17.95 -57.52 1.06
C SER A 7 -17.37 -57.50 -0.34
N PHE A 8 -16.45 -56.57 -0.57
CA PHE A 8 -15.82 -56.36 -1.86
C PHE A 8 -14.97 -57.56 -2.33
N ALA A 9 -14.26 -58.24 -1.42
CA ALA A 9 -13.31 -59.28 -1.78
C ALA A 9 -13.97 -60.49 -2.50
N PRO A 10 -15.13 -61.01 -2.05
CA PRO A 10 -15.92 -61.99 -2.78
C PRO A 10 -16.41 -61.53 -4.16
N VAL A 11 -16.93 -60.29 -4.29
CA VAL A 11 -17.37 -59.73 -5.58
C VAL A 11 -16.21 -59.72 -6.59
N LYS A 12 -15.05 -59.23 -6.14
CA LYS A 12 -13.84 -59.15 -6.98
C LYS A 12 -13.36 -60.54 -7.41
N LYS A 13 -13.34 -61.51 -6.49
CA LYS A 13 -12.93 -62.88 -6.78
C LYS A 13 -13.82 -63.52 -7.85
N ASP A 14 -15.13 -63.41 -7.69
CA ASP A 14 -16.10 -64.04 -8.58
C ASP A 14 -16.18 -63.34 -9.94
N PHE A 15 -15.98 -62.02 -9.98
CA PHE A 15 -15.86 -61.30 -11.24
C PHE A 15 -14.60 -61.71 -12.03
N LEU A 16 -13.45 -61.79 -11.35
CA LEU A 16 -12.18 -62.17 -12.00
C LEU A 16 -12.13 -63.64 -12.42
N SER A 17 -12.86 -64.52 -11.75
CA SER A 17 -12.95 -65.94 -12.12
C SER A 17 -13.96 -66.22 -13.24
N GLY A 18 -14.72 -65.20 -13.69
CA GLY A 18 -15.79 -65.33 -14.67
C GLY A 18 -17.10 -65.90 -14.10
N ALA A 19 -17.16 -66.16 -12.79
CA ALA A 19 -18.36 -66.63 -12.11
C ALA A 19 -19.45 -65.55 -11.98
N LEU A 20 -19.05 -64.27 -11.96
CA LEU A 20 -19.94 -63.11 -12.04
C LEU A 20 -19.71 -62.38 -13.38
N SER A 21 -20.73 -62.31 -14.23
CA SER A 21 -20.63 -61.60 -15.50
C SER A 21 -20.65 -60.07 -15.33
N GLU A 22 -20.07 -59.33 -16.27
CA GLU A 22 -20.12 -57.87 -16.33
C GLU A 22 -21.56 -57.34 -16.29
N GLU A 23 -22.47 -57.98 -17.02
CA GLU A 23 -23.88 -57.62 -17.06
C GLU A 23 -24.54 -57.77 -15.69
N SER A 24 -24.28 -58.90 -15.01
CA SER A 24 -24.85 -59.18 -13.69
C SER A 24 -24.32 -58.22 -12.62
N LEU A 25 -23.01 -57.90 -12.68
CA LEU A 25 -22.39 -56.93 -11.79
C LEU A 25 -22.96 -55.53 -12.01
N LYS A 26 -23.06 -55.06 -13.26
CA LYS A 26 -23.65 -53.75 -13.59
C LYS A 26 -25.10 -53.67 -13.15
N LYS A 27 -25.89 -54.74 -13.38
CA LYS A 27 -27.30 -54.79 -12.97
C LYS A 27 -27.45 -54.69 -11.46
N GLY A 28 -26.71 -55.52 -10.70
CA GLY A 28 -26.72 -55.46 -9.24
C GLY A 28 -26.28 -54.09 -8.69
N LEU A 29 -25.29 -53.46 -9.34
CA LEU A 29 -24.87 -52.10 -8.99
C LEU A 29 -25.95 -51.05 -9.30
N VAL A 30 -26.62 -51.14 -10.45
CA VAL A 30 -27.74 -50.23 -10.81
C VAL A 30 -28.87 -50.34 -9.80
N ASP A 31 -29.23 -51.55 -9.40
CA ASP A 31 -30.30 -51.79 -8.42
C ASP A 31 -29.91 -51.21 -7.05
N ALA A 32 -28.68 -51.46 -6.59
CA ALA A 32 -28.16 -50.90 -5.35
C ALA A 32 -28.11 -49.36 -5.38
N LEU A 33 -27.64 -48.76 -6.49
CA LEU A 33 -27.58 -47.30 -6.65
C LEU A 33 -28.99 -46.68 -6.71
N ASN A 34 -29.94 -47.33 -7.38
CA ASN A 34 -31.32 -46.86 -7.42
C ASN A 34 -31.94 -46.86 -6.03
N ALA A 35 -31.76 -47.94 -5.26
CA ALA A 35 -32.23 -48.02 -3.88
C ALA A 35 -31.61 -46.93 -2.99
N LEU A 36 -30.30 -46.69 -3.13
CA LEU A 36 -29.60 -45.64 -2.37
C LEU A 36 -30.04 -44.22 -2.74
N LEU A 37 -30.32 -43.97 -4.03
CA LEU A 37 -30.70 -42.65 -4.52
C LEU A 37 -32.20 -42.35 -4.37
N GLU A 38 -33.05 -43.37 -4.17
CA GLU A 38 -34.50 -43.21 -4.11
C GLU A 38 -34.98 -42.22 -3.04
N PRO A 39 -34.46 -42.24 -1.78
CA PRO A 39 -34.84 -41.25 -0.79
C PRO A 39 -34.52 -39.80 -1.22
N VAL A 40 -33.41 -39.60 -1.94
CA VAL A 40 -33.02 -38.28 -2.47
C VAL A 40 -33.96 -37.87 -3.60
N ARG A 41 -34.26 -38.78 -4.54
CA ARG A 41 -35.22 -38.53 -5.64
C ARG A 41 -36.58 -38.16 -5.07
N HIS A 42 -37.06 -38.91 -4.08
CA HIS A 42 -38.31 -38.67 -3.40
C HIS A 42 -38.35 -37.29 -2.74
N HIS A 43 -37.27 -36.85 -2.08
CA HIS A 43 -37.21 -35.51 -1.49
C HIS A 43 -37.33 -34.40 -2.55
N PHE A 44 -36.63 -34.53 -3.68
CA PHE A 44 -36.67 -33.54 -4.78
C PHE A 44 -37.97 -33.57 -5.60
N THR A 45 -38.81 -34.61 -5.47
CA THR A 45 -40.15 -34.65 -6.09
C THR A 45 -41.26 -34.17 -5.17
N THR A 46 -41.13 -34.37 -3.85
CA THR A 46 -42.18 -34.06 -2.87
C THR A 46 -42.01 -32.72 -2.16
N ASN A 47 -40.80 -32.14 -2.17
CA ASN A 47 -40.54 -30.83 -1.57
C ASN A 47 -40.46 -29.74 -2.65
N GLU A 48 -41.42 -28.80 -2.64
CA GLU A 48 -41.51 -27.73 -3.64
C GLU A 48 -40.28 -26.80 -3.68
N HIS A 49 -39.66 -26.51 -2.53
CA HIS A 49 -38.44 -25.71 -2.48
C HIS A 49 -37.24 -26.45 -3.11
N ALA A 50 -37.05 -27.72 -2.76
CA ALA A 50 -36.00 -28.56 -3.35
C ALA A 50 -36.17 -28.74 -4.86
N LYS A 51 -37.41 -28.96 -5.32
CA LYS A 51 -37.76 -29.04 -6.74
C LYS A 51 -37.38 -27.77 -7.49
N THR A 52 -37.72 -26.60 -6.91
CA THR A 52 -37.35 -25.29 -7.45
C THR A 52 -35.83 -25.13 -7.58
N LEU A 53 -35.07 -25.51 -6.54
CA LEU A 53 -33.59 -25.47 -6.59
C LEU A 53 -33.02 -26.39 -7.67
N LEU A 54 -33.56 -27.60 -7.83
CA LEU A 54 -33.12 -28.55 -8.86
C LEU A 54 -33.39 -28.00 -10.27
N GLU A 55 -34.52 -27.33 -10.49
CA GLU A 55 -34.84 -26.67 -11.75
C GLU A 55 -33.88 -25.52 -12.06
N GLN A 56 -33.51 -24.72 -11.06
CA GLN A 56 -32.49 -23.68 -11.19
C GLN A 56 -31.12 -24.26 -11.58
N VAL A 57 -30.66 -25.32 -10.91
CA VAL A 57 -29.40 -25.99 -11.25
C VAL A 57 -29.43 -26.56 -12.67
N ARG A 58 -30.56 -27.18 -13.07
CA ARG A 58 -30.76 -27.66 -14.44
C ARG A 58 -30.73 -26.52 -15.46
N ARG A 59 -31.26 -25.35 -15.11
CA ARG A 59 -31.21 -24.14 -15.94
C ARG A 59 -29.77 -23.67 -16.14
N PHE A 60 -28.98 -23.56 -15.07
CA PHE A 60 -27.56 -23.19 -15.18
C PHE A 60 -26.76 -24.18 -16.03
N LYS A 61 -27.07 -25.48 -15.96
CA LYS A 61 -26.45 -26.48 -16.84
C LYS A 61 -26.78 -26.27 -18.33
N ARG A 62 -27.98 -25.77 -18.65
CA ARG A 62 -28.38 -25.44 -20.03
C ARG A 62 -27.75 -24.13 -20.52
N GLU A 63 -27.65 -23.14 -19.64
CA GLU A 63 -27.04 -21.83 -19.93
C GLU A 63 -25.50 -21.89 -19.96
N GLY A 64 -24.91 -22.92 -19.35
CA GLY A 64 -23.47 -23.13 -19.25
C GLY A 64 -22.81 -23.61 -20.55
N SER A 65 -22.61 -22.70 -21.50
CA SER A 65 -21.51 -22.68 -22.50
C SER A 65 -21.65 -21.55 -23.54
N SER A 66 -22.76 -20.80 -23.56
CA SER A 66 -22.94 -19.62 -24.43
C SER A 66 -23.56 -18.46 -23.66
N SER A 67 -22.73 -17.58 -23.13
CA SER A 67 -23.18 -16.24 -22.71
C SER A 67 -22.13 -15.19 -23.06
N THR A 68 -21.89 -15.06 -24.37
CA THR A 68 -21.54 -13.76 -24.94
C THR A 68 -22.83 -12.92 -25.04
N GLY A 69 -22.82 -11.76 -24.39
CA GLY A 69 -23.66 -10.62 -24.75
C GLY A 69 -25.13 -10.68 -24.29
N SER A 70 -25.39 -10.22 -23.08
CA SER A 70 -26.60 -9.41 -22.86
C SER A 70 -26.12 -7.98 -22.61
N GLY A 71 -26.60 -7.02 -23.40
CA GLY A 71 -26.31 -5.58 -23.28
C GLY A 71 -26.85 -4.92 -22.01
N VAL A 72 -26.87 -5.65 -20.89
CA VAL A 72 -27.10 -5.13 -19.55
C VAL A 72 -25.75 -4.60 -19.07
N VAL A 73 -25.69 -3.30 -18.75
CA VAL A 73 -24.52 -2.70 -18.09
C VAL A 73 -24.19 -3.57 -16.88
N LYS A 74 -23.03 -4.22 -16.91
CA LYS A 74 -22.66 -5.21 -15.90
C LYS A 74 -22.31 -4.45 -14.63
N LEU A 75 -23.25 -4.40 -13.68
CA LEU A 75 -23.02 -3.75 -12.40
C LEU A 75 -21.76 -4.34 -11.74
N VAL A 76 -20.74 -3.51 -11.58
CA VAL A 76 -19.49 -3.90 -10.91
C VAL A 76 -19.78 -3.88 -9.41
N ARG A 77 -19.92 -5.07 -8.81
CA ARG A 77 -19.98 -5.19 -7.34
C ARG A 77 -18.63 -4.83 -6.75
N ARG A 78 -18.58 -3.71 -6.04
CA ARG A 78 -17.41 -3.18 -5.34
C ARG A 78 -17.84 -2.29 -4.18
N LEU A 79 -16.93 -2.06 -3.24
CA LEU A 79 -17.01 -0.88 -2.37
C LEU A 79 -17.06 0.37 -3.26
N ASN A 80 -17.89 1.35 -2.93
CA ASN A 80 -17.96 2.63 -3.65
C ASN A 80 -17.93 3.79 -2.64
N LEU A 81 -16.74 4.31 -2.37
CA LEU A 81 -16.54 5.38 -1.38
C LEU A 81 -17.07 6.73 -1.85
N VAL A 82 -17.27 6.92 -3.17
CA VAL A 82 -17.89 8.13 -3.73
C VAL A 82 -19.38 8.15 -3.41
N GLU A 83 -20.10 7.06 -3.70
CA GLU A 83 -21.53 6.93 -3.38
C GLU A 83 -21.81 7.00 -1.88
N LEU A 84 -20.88 6.49 -1.07
CA LEU A 84 -20.94 6.56 0.40
C LEU A 84 -20.53 7.93 0.97
N GLY A 85 -20.17 8.91 0.12
CA GLY A 85 -19.80 10.27 0.52
C GLY A 85 -18.51 10.35 1.34
N LYS A 86 -17.61 9.36 1.20
CA LYS A 86 -16.33 9.30 1.94
C LYS A 86 -15.16 9.92 1.18
N VAL A 87 -15.23 9.91 -0.14
CA VAL A 87 -14.25 10.57 -1.02
C VAL A 87 -14.98 11.34 -2.12
N GLN A 88 -14.35 12.40 -2.62
CA GLN A 88 -14.87 13.11 -3.78
C GLN A 88 -14.48 12.38 -5.08
N PRO A 89 -15.33 12.39 -6.12
CA PRO A 89 -15.03 11.74 -7.38
C PRO A 89 -13.81 12.37 -8.07
N LYS A 90 -13.15 11.60 -8.94
CA LYS A 90 -11.99 12.05 -9.73
C LYS A 90 -10.83 12.58 -8.88
N SER A 91 -10.64 12.02 -7.68
CA SER A 91 -9.58 12.41 -6.78
C SER A 91 -8.18 11.98 -7.27
N HIS A 92 -7.15 12.59 -6.69
CA HIS A 92 -5.78 12.10 -6.70
C HIS A 92 -5.52 11.25 -5.45
N LEU A 93 -5.11 9.99 -5.63
CA LEU A 93 -4.88 9.03 -4.57
C LEU A 93 -3.39 8.88 -4.24
N VAL A 94 -3.08 8.97 -2.95
CA VAL A 94 -1.77 8.59 -2.37
C VAL A 94 -2.00 7.57 -1.28
N VAL A 95 -1.30 6.44 -1.34
CA VAL A 95 -1.32 5.42 -0.28
C VAL A 95 -0.16 5.70 0.66
N ALA A 96 -0.45 5.84 1.96
CA ALA A 96 0.58 6.04 2.97
C ALA A 96 1.52 4.83 3.05
N PRO A 97 2.83 5.04 3.34
CA PRO A 97 3.80 3.95 3.45
C PRO A 97 3.40 2.96 4.54
N PHE A 98 3.83 1.71 4.40
CA PHE A 98 3.59 0.72 5.45
C PHE A 98 4.30 1.08 6.76
N PRO A 99 3.65 0.82 7.92
CA PRO A 99 4.19 1.15 9.22
C PRO A 99 5.54 0.50 9.52
N THR A 100 6.47 1.32 10.03
CA THR A 100 7.74 0.85 10.58
C THR A 100 7.88 1.31 12.03
N ALA A 101 8.79 0.68 12.78
CA ALA A 101 9.07 1.07 14.16
C ALA A 101 9.77 2.44 14.28
N THR A 102 10.25 2.99 13.16
CA THR A 102 11.06 4.20 13.08
C THR A 102 10.60 5.02 11.87
N PRO A 103 9.48 5.75 11.96
CA PRO A 103 8.95 6.56 10.86
C PRO A 103 9.97 7.62 10.44
N THR A 104 10.21 7.74 9.14
CA THR A 104 11.30 8.58 8.61
C THR A 104 10.77 9.90 8.04
N LEU A 105 11.61 10.92 8.01
CA LEU A 105 11.27 12.18 7.34
C LEU A 105 11.15 11.99 5.83
N GLN A 106 11.93 11.06 5.25
CA GLN A 106 11.80 10.65 3.84
C GLN A 106 10.37 10.18 3.54
N GLN A 107 9.82 9.28 4.37
CA GLN A 107 8.45 8.78 4.20
C GLN A 107 7.42 9.92 4.19
N ALA A 108 7.53 10.89 5.11
CA ALA A 108 6.64 12.03 5.15
C ALA A 108 6.78 12.92 3.90
N MET A 109 8.01 13.23 3.48
CA MET A 109 8.24 14.10 2.33
C MET A 109 7.88 13.44 0.99
N THR A 110 8.03 12.12 0.86
CA THR A 110 7.51 11.36 -0.28
C THR A 110 6.00 11.49 -0.38
N VAL A 111 5.26 11.31 0.73
CA VAL A 111 3.80 11.47 0.76
C VAL A 111 3.38 12.90 0.37
N LEU A 112 4.01 13.94 0.94
CA LEU A 112 3.71 15.33 0.56
C LEU A 112 4.00 15.61 -0.92
N SER A 113 5.13 15.10 -1.42
CA SER A 113 5.51 15.27 -2.83
C SER A 113 4.49 14.60 -3.76
N GLN A 114 4.03 13.40 -3.41
CA GLN A 114 3.00 12.69 -4.14
C GLN A 114 1.66 13.44 -4.10
N LEU A 115 1.21 13.91 -2.93
CA LEU A 115 -0.01 14.71 -2.81
C LEU A 115 0.03 16.02 -3.64
N ARG A 116 1.21 16.62 -3.80
CA ARG A 116 1.39 17.82 -4.63
C ARG A 116 1.30 17.55 -6.14
N MET A 117 1.43 16.30 -6.59
CA MET A 117 1.26 15.92 -8.01
C MET A 117 -0.20 15.88 -8.47
N THR A 118 -1.12 16.29 -7.60
CA THR A 118 -2.54 16.39 -7.92
C THR A 118 -2.78 17.20 -9.20
N PRO A 119 -3.46 16.62 -10.21
CA PRO A 119 -3.75 17.33 -11.45
C PRO A 119 -4.49 18.63 -11.19
N THR A 120 -4.03 19.71 -11.81
CA THR A 120 -4.62 21.04 -11.74
C THR A 120 -4.94 21.53 -13.15
N THR A 121 -6.20 21.91 -13.38
CA THR A 121 -6.61 22.62 -14.60
C THR A 121 -6.52 24.13 -14.36
N THR A 122 -6.80 24.93 -15.38
CA THR A 122 -6.82 26.40 -15.28
C THR A 122 -7.79 26.94 -14.23
N THR A 123 -8.78 26.15 -13.80
CA THR A 123 -9.86 26.60 -12.90
C THR A 123 -10.07 25.71 -11.68
N THR A 124 -9.49 24.49 -11.60
CA THR A 124 -9.77 23.56 -10.51
C THR A 124 -8.63 22.58 -10.27
N THR A 125 -8.29 22.38 -9.00
CA THR A 125 -7.39 21.30 -8.55
C THR A 125 -8.22 20.09 -8.13
N ALA A 126 -7.83 18.90 -8.56
CA ALA A 126 -8.55 17.67 -8.20
C ALA A 126 -8.56 17.44 -6.66
N PRO A 127 -9.60 16.82 -6.10
CA PRO A 127 -9.63 16.46 -4.69
C PRO A 127 -8.50 15.50 -4.33
N ARG A 128 -7.98 15.56 -3.10
CA ARG A 128 -6.86 14.70 -2.64
C ARG A 128 -7.34 13.65 -1.65
N VAL A 129 -6.84 12.42 -1.79
CA VAL A 129 -7.09 11.33 -0.85
C VAL A 129 -5.75 10.76 -0.38
N LEU A 130 -5.51 10.82 0.95
CA LEU A 130 -4.45 10.06 1.62
C LEU A 130 -5.08 8.80 2.25
N TYR A 131 -4.73 7.64 1.72
CA TYR A 131 -5.26 6.35 2.16
C TYR A 131 -4.30 5.64 3.12
N LEU A 132 -4.77 5.35 4.34
CA LEU A 132 -4.01 4.70 5.40
C LEU A 132 -4.36 3.20 5.40
N ALA A 133 -3.52 2.39 4.77
CA ALA A 133 -3.76 0.96 4.53
C ALA A 133 -3.44 0.08 5.76
N ASP A 134 -4.13 0.31 6.88
CA ASP A 134 -3.89 -0.33 8.18
C ASP A 134 -4.18 -1.83 8.22
N TRP A 135 -5.18 -2.32 7.49
CA TRP A 135 -5.40 -3.77 7.36
C TRP A 135 -4.40 -4.43 6.44
N THR A 136 -4.05 -3.81 5.31
CA THR A 136 -2.97 -4.30 4.44
C THR A 136 -1.64 -4.32 5.20
N ALA A 137 -1.36 -3.32 6.03
CA ALA A 137 -0.20 -3.29 6.91
C ALA A 137 -0.15 -4.52 7.83
N ARG A 138 -1.29 -4.95 8.38
CA ARG A 138 -1.36 -6.20 9.17
C ARG A 138 -1.11 -7.44 8.31
N VAL A 139 -1.69 -7.48 7.10
CA VAL A 139 -1.53 -8.59 6.15
C VAL A 139 -0.06 -8.80 5.77
N VAL A 140 0.71 -7.71 5.59
CA VAL A 140 2.15 -7.77 5.28
C VAL A 140 3.04 -7.87 6.53
N ASN A 141 2.46 -8.12 7.72
CA ASN A 141 3.18 -8.17 8.99
C ASN A 141 4.00 -6.90 9.32
N ALA A 142 3.58 -5.73 8.81
CA ALA A 142 4.18 -4.46 9.18
C ALA A 142 4.11 -4.29 10.71
N CYS A 143 5.24 -3.98 11.34
CA CYS A 143 5.36 -3.94 12.80
C CYS A 143 4.80 -5.20 13.51
N ASP A 144 5.08 -6.41 12.99
CA ASP A 144 4.55 -7.69 13.49
C ASP A 144 3.02 -7.79 13.49
N ALA A 145 2.35 -7.03 12.63
CA ALA A 145 0.90 -6.87 12.65
C ALA A 145 0.37 -6.35 14.01
N ASP A 146 1.21 -5.71 14.83
CA ASP A 146 0.80 -5.10 16.09
C ASP A 146 -0.07 -3.88 15.79
N VAL A 147 -1.36 -4.01 16.09
CA VAL A 147 -2.37 -2.98 15.80
C VAL A 147 -2.01 -1.65 16.46
N LYS A 148 -1.47 -1.66 17.68
CA LYS A 148 -1.10 -0.42 18.39
C LYS A 148 0.09 0.26 17.73
N ALA A 149 1.07 -0.50 17.25
CA ALA A 149 2.22 0.05 16.53
C ALA A 149 1.81 0.61 15.15
N ILE A 150 0.90 -0.07 14.45
CA ILE A 150 0.35 0.38 13.17
C ILE A 150 -0.43 1.69 13.33
N THR A 151 -1.37 1.75 14.28
CA THR A 151 -2.11 2.98 14.60
C THR A 151 -1.16 4.10 15.01
N ALA A 152 -0.23 3.82 15.92
CA ALA A 152 0.76 4.80 16.36
C ALA A 152 1.57 5.39 15.20
N PHE A 153 2.01 4.56 14.26
CA PHE A 153 2.75 5.03 13.09
C PHE A 153 1.93 6.02 12.26
N TYR A 154 0.67 5.69 11.95
CA TYR A 154 -0.17 6.56 11.14
C TYR A 154 -0.56 7.85 11.86
N ASP A 155 -0.82 7.82 13.16
CA ASP A 155 -1.06 9.04 13.96
C ASP A 155 0.15 9.99 13.92
N ILE A 156 1.36 9.44 14.06
CA ILE A 156 2.61 10.20 13.98
C ILE A 156 2.81 10.75 12.57
N LEU A 157 2.64 9.92 11.53
CA LEU A 157 2.82 10.32 10.14
C LEU A 157 1.87 11.47 9.79
N VAL A 158 0.56 11.30 10.01
CA VAL A 158 -0.45 12.33 9.70
C VAL A 158 -0.20 13.62 10.48
N THR A 159 0.19 13.53 11.75
CA THR A 159 0.54 14.71 12.54
C THR A 159 1.76 15.44 11.99
N ALA A 160 2.80 14.71 11.58
CA ALA A 160 3.98 15.28 10.94
C ALA A 160 3.64 15.93 9.59
N LEU A 161 2.84 15.27 8.76
CA LEU A 161 2.40 15.83 7.47
C LEU A 161 1.67 17.17 7.66
N ARG A 162 0.74 17.24 8.63
CA ARG A 162 0.02 18.48 8.97
C ARG A 162 0.93 19.57 9.50
N ALA A 163 1.99 19.21 10.23
CA ALA A 163 2.96 20.16 10.74
C ALA A 163 3.89 20.69 9.64
N LEU A 164 4.24 19.84 8.68
CA LEU A 164 5.13 20.18 7.58
C LEU A 164 4.42 20.98 6.49
N ASP A 165 3.19 20.61 6.12
CA ASP A 165 2.40 21.33 5.12
C ASP A 165 0.91 21.42 5.53
N PRO A 166 0.56 22.40 6.39
CA PRO A 166 -0.80 22.54 6.91
C PRO A 166 -1.84 22.76 5.81
N GLN A 167 -1.54 23.63 4.83
CA GLN A 167 -2.48 24.00 3.76
C GLN A 167 -2.78 22.81 2.85
N LEU A 168 -1.76 22.06 2.43
CA LEU A 168 -1.97 20.87 1.63
C LEU A 168 -2.82 19.84 2.38
N MET A 169 -2.52 19.62 3.66
CA MET A 169 -3.21 18.63 4.47
C MET A 169 -4.63 19.03 4.87
N GLU A 170 -4.94 20.33 4.99
CA GLU A 170 -6.30 20.83 5.18
C GLU A 170 -7.19 20.50 3.97
N SER A 171 -6.64 20.56 2.76
CA SER A 171 -7.32 20.18 1.51
C SER A 171 -7.30 18.68 1.20
N THR A 172 -6.74 17.84 2.09
CA THR A 172 -6.57 16.39 1.86
C THR A 172 -7.55 15.57 2.68
N THR A 173 -8.36 14.75 2.00
CA THR A 173 -9.24 13.76 2.65
C THR A 173 -8.40 12.59 3.12
N ILE A 174 -8.49 12.25 4.40
CA ILE A 174 -7.78 11.09 4.98
C ILE A 174 -8.77 9.95 5.16
N VAL A 175 -8.44 8.77 4.64
CA VAL A 175 -9.28 7.57 4.73
C VAL A 175 -8.50 6.45 5.39
N LEU A 176 -9.03 5.89 6.48
CA LEU A 176 -8.50 4.69 7.09
C LEU A 176 -9.10 3.45 6.42
N GLN A 177 -8.27 2.53 5.96
CA GLN A 177 -8.71 1.37 5.18
C GLN A 177 -9.69 0.49 5.97
N SER A 178 -9.41 0.20 7.23
CA SER A 178 -10.30 -0.60 8.07
C SER A 178 -11.70 -0.01 8.17
N GLU A 179 -11.82 1.30 8.37
CA GLU A 179 -13.11 2.00 8.38
C GLU A 179 -13.79 1.92 7.02
N ALA A 180 -13.05 2.15 5.93
CA ALA A 180 -13.58 2.07 4.57
C ALA A 180 -14.13 0.68 4.24
N ILE A 181 -13.39 -0.39 4.56
CA ILE A 181 -13.80 -1.78 4.34
C ILE A 181 -15.07 -2.10 5.13
N LEU A 182 -15.18 -1.62 6.37
CA LEU A 182 -16.31 -1.91 7.24
C LEU A 182 -17.62 -1.23 6.80
N LEU A 183 -17.58 -0.26 5.89
CA LEU A 183 -18.79 0.35 5.32
C LEU A 183 -19.52 -0.60 4.37
N ASP A 184 -18.79 -1.43 3.62
CA ASP A 184 -19.36 -2.45 2.74
C ASP A 184 -18.39 -3.64 2.59
N PRO A 185 -18.25 -4.46 3.64
CA PRO A 185 -17.27 -5.53 3.67
C PRO A 185 -17.58 -6.61 2.63
N SER A 186 -18.86 -6.83 2.31
CA SER A 186 -19.27 -7.85 1.34
C SER A 186 -18.78 -7.48 -0.06
N ASN A 187 -19.08 -6.27 -0.54
CA ASN A 187 -18.64 -5.88 -1.87
C ASN A 187 -17.13 -5.61 -1.93
N TYR A 188 -16.48 -5.18 -0.84
CA TYR A 188 -15.02 -5.09 -0.78
C TYR A 188 -14.35 -6.45 -1.03
N TRP A 189 -14.72 -7.48 -0.26
CA TRP A 189 -14.10 -8.80 -0.40
C TRP A 189 -14.48 -9.49 -1.72
N VAL A 190 -15.66 -9.23 -2.27
CA VAL A 190 -16.01 -9.66 -3.62
C VAL A 190 -15.06 -9.05 -4.66
N SER A 191 -14.69 -7.77 -4.53
CA SER A 191 -13.66 -7.16 -5.39
C SER A 191 -12.33 -7.89 -5.29
N VAL A 192 -11.82 -8.12 -4.06
CA VAL A 192 -10.56 -8.83 -3.83
C VAL A 192 -10.57 -10.24 -4.48
N ILE A 193 -11.67 -10.98 -4.30
CA ILE A 193 -11.87 -12.31 -4.91
C ILE A 193 -11.87 -12.20 -6.44
N ASN A 194 -12.53 -11.20 -7.01
CA ASN A 194 -12.59 -11.03 -8.46
C ASN A 194 -11.23 -10.68 -9.07
N VAL A 195 -10.41 -9.88 -8.37
CA VAL A 195 -9.01 -9.63 -8.76
C VAL A 195 -8.22 -10.94 -8.73
N GLY A 196 -8.33 -11.72 -7.65
CA GLY A 196 -7.62 -13.00 -7.50
C GLY A 196 -8.06 -14.09 -8.49
N ARG A 197 -9.33 -14.08 -8.94
CA ARG A 197 -9.83 -14.98 -9.99
C ARG A 197 -9.35 -14.60 -11.39
N HIS A 198 -8.94 -13.34 -11.58
CA HIS A 198 -8.52 -12.83 -12.88
C HIS A 198 -7.04 -13.08 -13.14
N PHE A 199 -6.18 -12.74 -12.18
CA PHE A 199 -4.74 -12.86 -12.36
C PHE A 199 -4.22 -14.24 -12.00
N MET A 200 -3.33 -14.77 -12.84
CA MET A 200 -2.47 -15.90 -12.49
C MET A 200 -1.55 -15.51 -11.33
N LEU A 201 -1.23 -16.47 -10.47
CA LEU A 201 -0.44 -16.24 -9.26
C LEU A 201 0.92 -15.59 -9.56
N ASN A 202 1.63 -16.03 -10.61
CA ASN A 202 2.91 -15.47 -11.02
C ASN A 202 2.83 -13.96 -11.38
N HIS A 203 1.74 -13.51 -11.99
CA HIS A 203 1.53 -12.09 -12.26
C HIS A 203 1.34 -11.29 -10.96
N VAL A 204 0.66 -11.87 -9.97
CA VAL A 204 0.46 -11.21 -8.68
C VAL A 204 1.75 -11.20 -7.88
N MET A 205 2.55 -12.26 -7.91
CA MET A 205 3.86 -12.36 -7.23
C MET A 205 4.91 -11.40 -7.80
N GLY A 206 4.90 -11.15 -9.10
CA GLY A 206 5.97 -10.41 -9.76
C GLY A 206 7.31 -11.16 -9.71
N GLU A 207 8.42 -10.48 -10.02
CA GLU A 207 9.73 -11.14 -10.17
C GLU A 207 10.48 -11.35 -8.85
N HIS A 208 10.15 -10.60 -7.79
CA HIS A 208 10.94 -10.54 -6.56
C HIS A 208 10.41 -11.39 -5.42
N MET A 209 9.11 -11.72 -5.45
CA MET A 209 8.50 -12.57 -4.43
C MET A 209 8.92 -14.02 -4.67
N LYS A 210 9.34 -14.68 -3.59
CA LYS A 210 9.76 -16.08 -3.57
C LYS A 210 8.68 -16.95 -2.93
N ASP A 211 8.70 -18.24 -3.22
CA ASP A 211 7.79 -19.21 -2.61
C ASP A 211 7.93 -19.30 -1.08
N SER A 212 9.07 -18.88 -0.54
CA SER A 212 9.32 -18.79 0.91
C SER A 212 8.67 -17.58 1.58
N ASP A 213 8.21 -16.60 0.80
CA ASP A 213 7.63 -15.38 1.33
C ASP A 213 6.19 -15.62 1.79
N GLY A 214 5.73 -14.85 2.77
CA GLY A 214 4.36 -15.00 3.27
C GLY A 214 3.35 -14.56 2.22
N VAL A 215 2.28 -15.33 1.99
CA VAL A 215 1.23 -14.99 1.00
C VAL A 215 0.57 -13.62 1.27
N GLY A 216 0.61 -13.13 2.52
CA GLY A 216 0.19 -11.77 2.84
C GLY A 216 1.07 -10.70 2.16
N GLU A 217 2.37 -10.93 2.12
CA GLU A 217 3.39 -10.06 1.53
C GLU A 217 3.47 -10.32 0.02
N GLY A 218 2.81 -9.47 -0.77
CA GLY A 218 2.89 -9.54 -2.24
C GLY A 218 1.73 -10.26 -2.94
N VAL A 219 0.95 -11.13 -2.29
CA VAL A 219 -0.28 -11.68 -2.90
C VAL A 219 -1.53 -11.00 -2.35
N ILE A 220 -1.93 -11.29 -1.11
CA ILE A 220 -3.20 -10.76 -0.55
C ILE A 220 -3.17 -9.23 -0.52
N SER A 221 -2.06 -8.62 -0.12
CA SER A 221 -1.89 -7.17 -0.09
C SER A 221 -2.08 -6.51 -1.45
N ARG A 222 -1.55 -7.09 -2.53
CA ARG A 222 -1.70 -6.54 -3.88
C ARG A 222 -3.14 -6.66 -4.39
N LEU A 223 -3.82 -7.77 -4.09
CA LEU A 223 -5.25 -7.93 -4.40
C LEU A 223 -6.11 -6.90 -3.65
N MET A 224 -5.81 -6.66 -2.37
CA MET A 224 -6.45 -5.62 -1.56
C MET A 224 -6.20 -4.23 -2.15
N MET A 225 -4.97 -3.90 -2.55
CA MET A 225 -4.65 -2.60 -3.14
C MET A 225 -5.42 -2.34 -4.44
N VAL A 226 -5.59 -3.34 -5.32
CA VAL A 226 -6.44 -3.18 -6.51
C VAL A 226 -7.90 -2.92 -6.11
N ALA A 227 -8.42 -3.65 -5.12
CA ALA A 227 -9.76 -3.43 -4.61
C ALA A 227 -9.94 -2.06 -3.91
N ASP A 228 -8.90 -1.56 -3.23
CA ASP A 228 -8.88 -0.23 -2.62
C ASP A 228 -8.97 0.86 -3.70
N VAL A 229 -8.19 0.75 -4.79
CA VAL A 229 -8.25 1.67 -5.93
C VAL A 229 -9.64 1.65 -6.57
N MET A 230 -10.25 0.48 -6.73
CA MET A 230 -11.64 0.38 -7.20
C MET A 230 -12.63 1.02 -6.21
N GLY A 231 -12.38 0.88 -4.92
CA GLY A 231 -13.19 1.46 -3.85
C GLY A 231 -13.20 2.99 -3.87
N ILE A 232 -12.03 3.58 -4.11
CA ILE A 232 -11.80 5.02 -4.10
C ILE A 232 -12.17 5.66 -5.44
N GLU A 233 -12.02 4.93 -6.55
CA GLU A 233 -12.24 5.42 -7.92
C GLU A 233 -11.50 6.73 -8.24
N PRO A 234 -10.16 6.76 -8.07
CA PRO A 234 -9.39 7.96 -8.34
C PRO A 234 -9.23 8.20 -9.85
N ALA A 235 -9.08 9.47 -10.24
CA ALA A 235 -8.66 9.83 -11.60
C ALA A 235 -7.15 9.70 -11.80
N SER A 236 -6.37 9.85 -10.72
CA SER A 236 -4.92 9.66 -10.75
C SER A 236 -4.41 9.11 -9.42
N MET A 237 -3.25 8.47 -9.46
CA MET A 237 -2.60 7.88 -8.29
C MET A 237 -1.10 8.14 -8.36
N ALA A 238 -0.49 8.47 -7.23
CA ALA A 238 0.96 8.50 -7.11
C ALA A 238 1.44 7.36 -6.22
N LEU A 239 2.48 6.67 -6.68
CA LEU A 239 3.13 5.56 -5.99
C LEU A 239 4.64 5.82 -5.86
N PRO A 240 5.33 5.21 -4.88
CA PRO A 240 6.79 5.21 -4.85
C PRO A 240 7.37 4.61 -6.13
N ALA A 241 8.49 5.15 -6.60
CA ALA A 241 9.23 4.59 -7.73
C ALA A 241 10.09 3.42 -7.23
N ASP A 242 9.43 2.27 -7.06
CA ASP A 242 10.04 0.98 -6.72
C ASP A 242 9.35 -0.18 -7.46
N GLU A 243 9.97 -1.36 -7.38
CA GLU A 243 9.53 -2.58 -8.07
C GLU A 243 8.17 -3.06 -7.53
N VAL A 244 7.92 -2.93 -6.22
CA VAL A 244 6.67 -3.36 -5.58
C VAL A 244 5.49 -2.55 -6.14
N SER A 245 5.66 -1.24 -6.23
CA SER A 245 4.69 -0.30 -6.77
C SER A 245 4.49 -0.50 -8.27
N SER A 246 5.53 -0.90 -9.00
CA SER A 246 5.44 -1.25 -10.42
C SER A 246 4.53 -2.45 -10.66
N VAL A 247 4.60 -3.49 -9.82
CA VAL A 247 3.67 -4.63 -9.88
C VAL A 247 2.24 -4.17 -9.59
N VAL A 248 2.02 -3.37 -8.55
CA VAL A 248 0.68 -2.85 -8.21
C VAL A 248 0.11 -2.01 -9.36
N SER A 249 0.90 -1.11 -9.94
CA SER A 249 0.52 -0.30 -11.11
C SER A 249 0.09 -1.17 -12.29
N ASN A 250 0.83 -2.24 -12.58
CA ASN A 250 0.49 -3.18 -13.64
C ASN A 250 -0.84 -3.90 -13.35
N LEU A 251 -1.02 -4.41 -12.13
CA LEU A 251 -2.25 -5.10 -11.72
C LEU A 251 -3.47 -4.17 -11.79
N VAL A 252 -3.37 -2.93 -11.32
CA VAL A 252 -4.44 -1.94 -11.41
C VAL A 252 -4.78 -1.66 -12.87
N THR A 253 -3.78 -1.30 -13.68
CA THR A 253 -3.99 -0.93 -15.09
C THR A 253 -4.62 -2.07 -15.88
N ARG A 254 -4.12 -3.29 -15.72
CA ARG A 254 -4.63 -4.48 -16.42
C ARG A 254 -6.01 -4.87 -15.94
N PHE A 255 -6.27 -4.82 -14.63
CA PHE A 255 -7.58 -5.21 -14.11
C PHE A 255 -8.68 -4.28 -14.62
N TYR A 256 -8.40 -2.97 -14.64
CA TYR A 256 -9.31 -2.01 -15.25
C TYR A 256 -9.49 -2.33 -16.74
N ALA A 257 -8.42 -2.37 -17.53
CA ALA A 257 -8.54 -2.59 -18.98
C ALA A 257 -9.22 -3.91 -19.38
N GLU A 258 -8.96 -5.00 -18.65
CA GLU A 258 -9.40 -6.35 -19.01
C GLU A 258 -10.75 -6.76 -18.38
N LYS A 259 -11.19 -6.10 -17.29
CA LYS A 259 -12.41 -6.49 -16.55
C LYS A 259 -13.42 -5.37 -16.33
N LEU A 260 -12.98 -4.13 -16.27
CA LEU A 260 -13.84 -2.98 -16.07
C LEU A 260 -13.87 -2.24 -17.41
N ASP A 261 -14.87 -2.52 -18.26
CA ASP A 261 -15.00 -1.75 -19.50
C ASP A 261 -14.92 -0.24 -19.18
N GLY A 262 -14.19 0.52 -20.00
CA GLY A 262 -13.93 1.95 -19.73
C GLY A 262 -15.20 2.81 -19.68
N THR A 263 -16.34 2.22 -20.03
CA THR A 263 -17.69 2.76 -19.86
C THR A 263 -18.21 2.68 -18.42
N THR A 264 -17.76 1.71 -17.61
CA THR A 264 -18.16 1.56 -16.21
C THR A 264 -17.22 2.25 -15.24
N MET A 265 -15.90 2.13 -15.44
CA MET A 265 -14.88 2.81 -14.62
C MET A 265 -13.65 3.16 -15.45
N GLN A 266 -13.10 4.36 -15.27
CA GLN A 266 -11.86 4.77 -15.93
C GLN A 266 -10.64 4.37 -15.09
N ALA A 267 -9.61 3.84 -15.75
CA ALA A 267 -8.35 3.55 -15.09
C ALA A 267 -7.67 4.85 -14.63
N PRO A 268 -7.12 4.91 -13.40
CA PRO A 268 -6.38 6.08 -12.95
C PRO A 268 -5.09 6.25 -13.76
N THR A 269 -4.68 7.50 -13.98
CA THR A 269 -3.30 7.77 -14.40
C THR A 269 -2.36 7.55 -13.22
N ILE A 270 -1.42 6.61 -13.34
CA ILE A 270 -0.48 6.28 -12.26
C ILE A 270 0.87 6.94 -12.55
N THR A 271 1.41 7.66 -11.57
CA THR A 271 2.75 8.27 -11.65
C THR A 271 3.63 7.78 -10.51
N MET A 272 4.89 7.48 -10.84
CA MET A 272 5.88 7.03 -9.87
C MET A 272 6.71 8.23 -9.39
N ASN A 273 6.81 8.44 -8.07
CA ASN A 273 7.58 9.54 -7.48
C ASN A 273 8.07 9.19 -6.08
N ASN A 274 9.38 9.37 -5.84
CA ASN A 274 9.99 9.19 -4.52
C ASN A 274 10.11 10.50 -3.72
N GLY A 275 9.79 11.65 -4.32
CA GLY A 275 10.08 12.94 -3.72
C GLY A 275 11.59 13.22 -3.64
N PRO A 276 12.00 14.24 -2.86
CA PRO A 276 13.43 14.56 -2.69
C PRO A 276 14.16 13.46 -1.93
N LEU A 277 15.42 13.19 -2.29
CA LEU A 277 16.28 12.21 -1.62
C LEU A 277 16.92 12.83 -0.36
N LEU A 278 16.40 12.48 0.82
CA LEU A 278 16.81 13.05 2.11
C LEU A 278 17.88 12.24 2.84
N LEU A 279 18.55 11.32 2.13
CA LEU A 279 19.65 10.54 2.70
C LEU A 279 20.86 11.42 2.96
N LEU A 280 21.46 11.25 4.13
CA LEU A 280 22.67 11.95 4.56
C LEU A 280 23.95 11.29 4.06
N HIS A 281 23.87 10.01 3.69
CA HIS A 281 24.98 9.20 3.23
C HIS A 281 24.55 8.32 2.07
N GLN A 282 25.46 8.10 1.12
CA GLN A 282 25.29 7.03 0.13
C GLN A 282 25.45 5.68 0.83
N ARG A 283 24.67 4.69 0.37
CA ARG A 283 24.75 3.32 0.87
C ARG A 283 24.87 2.38 -0.33
N GLU A 284 25.75 1.39 -0.23
CA GLU A 284 25.84 0.32 -1.22
C GLU A 284 24.72 -0.73 -1.02
N SER A 285 24.24 -0.88 0.22
CA SER A 285 23.20 -1.86 0.58
C SER A 285 22.42 -1.44 1.82
N ILE A 286 21.18 -1.94 1.95
CA ILE A 286 20.32 -1.79 3.13
C ILE A 286 20.98 -2.39 4.39
N ALA A 287 21.86 -3.39 4.23
CA ALA A 287 22.57 -4.00 5.35
C ALA A 287 23.51 -3.02 6.08
N HIS A 288 23.94 -1.95 5.42
CA HIS A 288 24.81 -0.91 6.00
C HIS A 288 24.04 0.24 6.62
N LYS A 289 22.70 0.15 6.71
CA LYS A 289 21.87 1.22 7.25
C LYS A 289 22.24 1.52 8.71
N THR A 290 22.56 2.78 8.98
CA THR A 290 22.77 3.31 10.33
C THR A 290 21.75 4.37 10.70
N ASP A 291 21.58 4.63 12.00
CA ASP A 291 20.71 5.70 12.48
C ASP A 291 21.16 7.10 12.04
N ASN A 292 22.41 7.26 11.56
CA ASN A 292 22.92 8.55 11.07
C ASN A 292 22.63 8.80 9.58
N ASP A 293 22.07 7.82 8.86
CA ASP A 293 21.91 7.92 7.41
C ASP A 293 20.72 8.79 6.99
N GLU A 294 19.77 9.04 7.88
CA GLU A 294 18.54 9.77 7.61
C GLU A 294 17.95 10.37 8.89
N TYR A 295 16.97 11.26 8.74
CA TYR A 295 16.19 11.81 9.86
C TYR A 295 14.92 11.01 10.12
N PHE A 296 14.58 10.85 11.39
CA PHE A 296 13.35 10.20 11.83
C PHE A 296 12.36 11.23 12.40
N LEU A 297 11.06 10.98 12.24
CA LEU A 297 10.00 11.87 12.75
C LEU A 297 10.00 11.99 14.29
N LEU A 298 10.62 11.02 14.97
CA LEU A 298 10.71 10.96 16.43
C LEU A 298 12.12 11.28 16.98
N ASP A 299 13.02 11.76 16.13
CA ASP A 299 14.34 12.22 16.55
C ASP A 299 14.21 13.38 17.56
N ASP A 300 15.10 13.40 18.55
CA ASP A 300 15.28 14.61 19.36
C ASP A 300 15.87 15.70 18.44
N PRO A 301 15.30 16.92 18.40
CA PRO A 301 15.83 18.00 17.56
C PRO A 301 17.33 18.26 17.76
N LYS A 302 17.89 17.97 18.95
CA LYS A 302 19.33 18.10 19.24
C LYS A 302 20.21 17.15 18.40
N ILE A 303 19.67 16.02 17.94
CA ILE A 303 20.38 15.07 17.08
C ILE A 303 20.62 15.63 15.67
N ALA A 304 19.83 16.62 15.23
CA ALA A 304 19.98 17.27 13.91
C ALA A 304 21.44 17.67 13.63
N LYS A 305 22.05 18.38 14.58
CA LYS A 305 23.43 18.87 14.48
C LYS A 305 24.44 17.75 14.32
N SER A 306 24.25 16.65 15.06
CA SER A 306 25.17 15.50 15.03
C SER A 306 25.09 14.74 13.70
N LYS A 307 23.88 14.51 13.19
CA LYS A 307 23.64 13.87 11.90
C LYS A 307 24.16 14.73 10.74
N MET A 308 23.83 16.03 10.73
CA MET A 308 24.32 16.95 9.69
C MET A 308 25.85 17.08 9.66
N LYS A 309 26.51 17.05 10.83
CA LYS A 309 27.98 17.05 10.90
C LYS A 309 28.57 15.87 10.12
N LYS A 310 27.97 14.69 10.25
CA LYS A 310 28.41 13.44 9.60
C LYS A 310 28.00 13.36 8.13
N ALA A 311 26.89 13.99 7.75
CA ALA A 311 26.35 13.95 6.39
C ALA A 311 27.42 14.21 5.32
N PHE A 312 27.32 13.52 4.20
CA PHE A 312 28.19 13.73 3.06
C PHE A 312 28.09 15.18 2.56
N CYS A 313 29.23 15.83 2.32
CA CYS A 313 29.31 17.19 1.77
C CYS A 313 30.76 17.45 1.36
N GLU A 314 31.08 17.06 0.14
CA GLU A 314 32.38 17.28 -0.48
C GLU A 314 32.41 18.64 -1.20
N PRO A 315 33.47 19.46 -1.07
CA PRO A 315 33.56 20.73 -1.77
C PRO A 315 33.29 20.60 -3.28
N GLY A 316 32.40 21.42 -3.81
CA GLY A 316 32.07 21.45 -5.24
C GLY A 316 31.14 20.33 -5.74
N ASN A 317 30.87 19.30 -4.93
CA ASN A 317 30.01 18.18 -5.32
C ASN A 317 28.52 18.55 -5.17
N THR A 318 27.85 18.89 -6.27
CA THR A 318 26.41 19.19 -6.29
C THR A 318 25.53 17.99 -6.63
N THR A 319 26.10 16.90 -7.15
CA THR A 319 25.36 15.70 -7.57
C THR A 319 24.72 14.98 -6.39
N PHE A 320 25.45 14.80 -5.29
CA PHE A 320 24.91 14.25 -4.05
C PHE A 320 25.40 15.11 -2.89
N CYS A 321 24.61 16.11 -2.52
CA CYS A 321 24.90 16.99 -1.39
C CYS A 321 23.67 17.11 -0.48
N PRO A 322 23.53 16.22 0.52
CA PRO A 322 22.41 16.26 1.46
C PRO A 322 22.12 17.65 2.04
N PRO A 323 23.12 18.49 2.42
CA PRO A 323 22.85 19.86 2.86
C PRO A 323 22.13 20.73 1.81
N ILE A 324 22.46 20.61 0.51
CA ILE A 324 21.74 21.31 -0.58
C ILE A 324 20.32 20.77 -0.67
N THR A 325 20.15 19.45 -0.74
CA THR A 325 18.82 18.84 -0.90
C THR A 325 17.89 19.19 0.26
N LEU A 326 18.38 19.16 1.49
CA LEU A 326 17.60 19.51 2.69
C LEU A 326 17.25 20.99 2.71
N SER A 327 18.21 21.87 2.40
CA SER A 327 17.94 23.30 2.31
C SER A 327 16.90 23.60 1.23
N SER A 328 17.03 22.96 0.06
CA SER A 328 16.05 23.08 -1.03
C SER A 328 14.67 22.59 -0.64
N THR A 329 14.60 21.48 0.08
CA THR A 329 13.33 20.88 0.51
C THR A 329 12.60 21.72 1.55
N PHE A 330 13.31 22.41 2.44
CA PHE A 330 12.70 23.03 3.63
C PHE A 330 12.81 24.56 3.70
N CYS A 331 13.67 25.20 2.90
CA CYS A 331 13.94 26.65 2.97
C CYS A 331 13.53 27.44 1.73
N PHE A 332 13.17 26.77 0.63
CA PHE A 332 12.74 27.43 -0.61
C PHE A 332 11.24 27.28 -0.93
N PRO A 333 10.48 26.29 -0.42
CA PRO A 333 9.05 26.27 -0.65
C PRO A 333 8.34 27.39 0.13
N PRO A 334 7.52 28.23 -0.53
CA PRO A 334 6.81 29.36 0.12
C PRO A 334 5.90 28.92 1.27
N SER A 335 5.43 27.67 1.25
CA SER A 335 4.54 27.08 2.24
C SER A 335 5.14 26.96 3.64
N HIS A 336 6.46 27.11 3.80
CA HIS A 336 7.14 26.95 5.09
C HIS A 336 7.46 28.28 5.80
N GLY A 337 7.07 29.43 5.23
CA GLY A 337 7.26 30.75 5.85
C GLY A 337 8.71 31.23 5.92
N ASN A 338 9.63 30.50 5.29
CA ASN A 338 11.02 30.87 5.14
C ASN A 338 11.34 30.77 3.63
N ASP A 339 11.44 31.92 2.97
CA ASP A 339 11.61 32.01 1.51
C ASP A 339 13.10 32.08 1.11
N SER A 340 13.99 31.94 2.10
CA SER A 340 15.43 31.98 1.86
C SER A 340 16.22 31.17 2.89
N LEU A 341 17.33 30.60 2.45
CA LEU A 341 18.39 30.08 3.29
C LEU A 341 19.42 31.19 3.53
N VAL A 342 19.49 31.70 4.76
CA VAL A 342 20.51 32.68 5.17
C VAL A 342 21.72 31.96 5.75
N ILE A 343 22.90 32.25 5.21
CA ILE A 343 24.19 31.74 5.67
C ILE A 343 24.98 32.90 6.27
N HIS A 344 25.21 32.83 7.58
CA HIS A 344 26.01 33.82 8.30
C HIS A 344 27.48 33.42 8.30
N ARG A 345 28.35 34.27 7.75
CA ARG A 345 29.81 34.02 7.65
C ARG A 345 30.58 35.33 7.76
N SER A 346 31.84 35.24 8.21
CA SER A 346 32.65 36.44 8.41
C SER A 346 32.95 37.16 7.09
N PRO A 347 33.28 38.47 7.11
CA PRO A 347 33.65 39.22 5.91
C PRO A 347 34.80 38.56 5.13
N GLU A 348 35.76 37.95 5.82
CA GLU A 348 36.90 37.25 5.23
C GLU A 348 36.49 35.98 4.47
N ASN A 349 35.36 35.39 4.84
CA ASN A 349 34.77 34.22 4.18
C ASN A 349 33.66 34.60 3.16
N GLY A 350 33.59 35.88 2.77
CA GLY A 350 32.66 36.37 1.75
C GLY A 350 31.37 37.00 2.30
N GLY A 351 31.26 37.18 3.62
CA GLY A 351 30.13 37.87 4.28
C GLY A 351 28.78 37.14 4.16
N ASP A 352 27.79 37.58 4.94
CA ASP A 352 26.45 36.97 4.93
C ASP A 352 25.86 36.87 3.51
N VAL A 353 25.23 35.74 3.20
CA VAL A 353 24.60 35.47 1.90
C VAL A 353 23.24 34.81 2.10
N ALA A 354 22.28 35.11 1.24
CA ALA A 354 20.95 34.51 1.25
C ALA A 354 20.64 33.87 -0.12
N TYR A 355 20.15 32.64 -0.09
CA TYR A 355 19.73 31.89 -1.27
C TYR A 355 18.22 31.72 -1.25
N THR A 356 17.54 31.97 -2.37
CA THR A 356 16.07 31.78 -2.51
C THR A 356 15.70 30.59 -3.37
N ASN A 357 16.69 29.97 -4.02
CA ASN A 357 16.49 28.83 -4.90
C ASN A 357 17.71 27.91 -4.92
N GLN A 358 17.49 26.67 -5.33
CA GLN A 358 18.52 25.63 -5.37
C GLN A 358 19.63 25.92 -6.39
N ALA A 359 19.29 26.52 -7.54
CA ALA A 359 20.27 26.76 -8.61
C ALA A 359 21.37 27.73 -8.18
N ASP A 360 21.02 28.81 -7.48
CA ASP A 360 21.99 29.76 -6.94
C ASP A 360 22.87 29.12 -5.85
N LEU A 361 22.26 28.30 -4.98
CA LEU A 361 22.99 27.58 -3.94
C LEU A 361 24.00 26.58 -4.54
N GLU A 362 23.59 25.83 -5.56
CA GLU A 362 24.45 24.89 -6.27
C GLU A 362 25.57 25.57 -7.04
N ARG A 363 25.31 26.72 -7.67
CA ARG A 363 26.34 27.49 -8.37
C ARG A 363 27.45 27.93 -7.43
N ASP A 364 27.10 28.51 -6.30
CA ASP A 364 28.07 29.06 -5.36
C ASP A 364 28.81 27.93 -4.61
N PHE A 365 28.12 26.83 -4.28
CA PHE A 365 28.77 25.64 -3.71
C PHE A 365 29.70 24.95 -4.71
N GLY A 366 29.24 24.80 -5.97
CA GLY A 366 29.97 24.16 -7.07
C GLY A 366 31.24 24.92 -7.47
N SER A 367 31.20 26.25 -7.42
CA SER A 367 32.37 27.11 -7.71
C SER A 367 33.35 27.23 -6.54
N GLY A 368 32.98 26.76 -5.34
CA GLY A 368 33.76 26.92 -4.12
C GLY A 368 33.58 28.28 -3.44
N ALA A 369 32.70 29.15 -3.94
CA ALA A 369 32.34 30.41 -3.31
C ALA A 369 31.60 30.22 -1.97
N LEU A 370 30.98 29.05 -1.76
CA LEU A 370 30.38 28.63 -0.50
C LEU A 370 31.09 27.39 0.07
N HIS A 371 31.63 27.51 1.28
CA HIS A 371 32.36 26.43 1.93
C HIS A 371 31.41 25.38 2.55
N PRO A 372 31.73 24.06 2.51
CA PRO A 372 30.91 23.00 3.11
C PRO A 372 30.56 23.20 4.58
N GLY A 373 31.47 23.80 5.36
CA GLY A 373 31.23 24.09 6.77
C GLY A 373 30.07 25.06 6.99
N ASP A 374 30.00 26.11 6.18
CA ASP A 374 28.98 27.15 6.28
C ASP A 374 27.62 26.61 5.82
N LEU A 375 27.61 25.89 4.70
CA LEU A 375 26.42 25.21 4.19
C LEU A 375 25.87 24.20 5.22
N LYS A 376 26.73 23.35 5.79
CA LYS A 376 26.33 22.40 6.84
C LYS A 376 25.79 23.11 8.07
N ALA A 377 26.35 24.24 8.47
CA ALA A 377 25.87 25.01 9.63
C ALA A 377 24.44 25.54 9.37
N ALA A 378 24.20 26.14 8.22
CA ALA A 378 22.89 26.67 7.84
C ALA A 378 21.84 25.54 7.65
N ALA A 379 22.18 24.46 6.95
CA ALA A 379 21.32 23.30 6.78
C ALA A 379 21.00 22.62 8.13
N SER A 380 21.98 22.57 9.04
CA SER A 380 21.80 22.04 10.40
C SER A 380 20.79 22.86 11.20
N ALA A 381 20.88 24.20 11.16
CA ALA A 381 19.93 25.08 11.83
C ALA A 381 18.50 24.89 11.28
N SER A 382 18.38 24.77 9.96
CA SER A 382 17.10 24.49 9.29
C SER A 382 16.50 23.16 9.74
N MET A 383 17.32 22.10 9.82
CA MET A 383 16.86 20.79 10.28
C MET A 383 16.47 20.76 11.76
N VAL A 384 17.14 21.55 12.62
CA VAL A 384 16.69 21.72 14.02
C VAL A 384 15.26 22.30 14.02
N SER A 385 15.01 23.37 13.26
CA SER A 385 13.68 24.01 13.19
C SER A 385 12.60 23.05 12.69
N VAL A 386 12.90 22.27 11.64
CA VAL A 386 11.98 21.25 11.10
C VAL A 386 11.64 20.19 12.16
N LEU A 387 12.64 19.62 12.82
CA LEU A 387 12.41 18.60 13.85
C LEU A 387 11.73 19.18 15.09
N GLU A 388 11.99 20.42 15.47
CA GLU A 388 11.26 21.10 16.54
C GLU A 388 9.79 21.26 16.20
N THR A 389 9.48 21.67 14.97
CA THR A 389 8.10 21.84 14.48
C THR A 389 7.33 20.52 14.55
N VAL A 390 7.91 19.46 13.98
CA VAL A 390 7.32 18.12 14.01
C VAL A 390 7.18 17.60 15.45
N SER A 391 8.21 17.76 16.28
CA SER A 391 8.21 17.30 17.67
C SER A 391 7.14 18.03 18.51
N LYS A 392 7.02 19.35 18.37
CA LYS A 392 5.96 20.15 19.04
C LYS A 392 4.57 19.71 18.61
N ALA A 393 4.36 19.48 17.30
CA ALA A 393 3.08 19.00 16.79
C ALA A 393 2.70 17.62 17.35
N ILE A 394 3.65 16.68 17.36
CA ILE A 394 3.45 15.33 17.92
C ILE A 394 3.15 15.41 19.42
N GLN A 395 3.87 16.24 20.17
CA GLN A 395 3.63 16.39 21.62
C GLN A 395 2.26 17.00 21.94
N SER A 396 1.79 17.92 21.09
CA SER A 396 0.51 18.62 21.25
C SER A 396 -0.69 17.77 20.84
N ASN A 397 -0.49 16.79 19.94
CA ASN A 397 -1.53 15.83 19.56
C ASN A 397 -1.53 14.63 20.53
N ASN A 398 -2.65 14.39 21.22
CA ASN A 398 -2.74 13.34 22.25
C ASN A 398 -2.44 11.93 21.70
N ASP A 399 -3.00 11.60 20.55
CA ASP A 399 -2.90 10.26 19.96
C ASP A 399 -1.50 10.05 19.39
N ALA A 400 -0.94 11.03 18.67
CA ALA A 400 0.44 10.96 18.19
C ALA A 400 1.47 10.92 19.34
N ASN A 401 1.25 11.65 20.44
CA ASN A 401 2.15 11.61 21.61
C ASN A 401 2.12 10.24 22.30
N LYS A 402 0.93 9.66 22.49
CA LYS A 402 0.77 8.28 23.01
C LYS A 402 1.40 7.27 22.05
N GLY A 403 1.14 7.43 20.75
CA GLY A 403 1.69 6.63 19.67
C GLY A 403 3.22 6.65 19.66
N ALA A 404 3.84 7.83 19.79
CA ALA A 404 5.29 7.98 19.85
C ALA A 404 5.92 7.19 21.01
N LYS A 405 5.27 7.17 22.18
CA LYS A 405 5.70 6.36 23.33
C LYS A 405 5.55 4.87 23.04
N ALA A 406 4.40 4.45 22.49
CA ALA A 406 4.13 3.06 22.15
C ALA A 406 5.12 2.52 21.09
N LEU A 407 5.38 3.29 20.03
CA LEU A 407 6.26 2.90 18.94
C LEU A 407 7.73 2.84 19.39
N LYS A 408 8.18 3.79 20.23
CA LYS A 408 9.50 3.72 20.89
C LYS A 408 9.64 2.47 21.78
N ALA A 409 8.60 2.10 22.51
CA ALA A 409 8.59 0.88 23.32
C ALA A 409 8.64 -0.38 22.45
N PHE A 410 7.87 -0.41 21.35
CA PHE A 410 7.87 -1.47 20.36
C PHE A 410 9.27 -1.66 19.74
N ALA A 411 9.91 -0.59 19.29
CA ALA A 411 11.28 -0.61 18.74
C ALA A 411 12.30 -1.18 19.74
N LYS A 412 12.22 -0.78 21.02
CA LYS A 412 13.09 -1.31 22.09
C LYS A 412 12.87 -2.80 22.34
N LYS A 413 11.61 -3.27 22.36
CA LYS A 413 11.28 -4.69 22.51
C LYS A 413 11.87 -5.51 21.36
N LYS A 414 11.79 -4.98 20.14
CA LYS A 414 12.34 -5.58 18.93
C LYS A 414 13.85 -5.73 18.96
N ALA A 415 14.57 -4.66 19.33
CA ALA A 415 16.02 -4.71 19.45
C ALA A 415 16.48 -5.80 20.45
N LYS A 416 15.80 -5.91 21.60
CA LYS A 416 16.09 -6.96 22.60
C LYS A 416 15.82 -8.37 22.10
N SER A 417 14.80 -8.57 21.26
CA SER A 417 14.49 -9.89 20.70
C SER A 417 15.49 -10.33 19.63
N LYS A 418 16.10 -9.39 18.90
CA LYS A 418 17.13 -9.70 17.90
C LYS A 418 18.47 -10.08 18.53
N GLY A 419 18.83 -9.50 19.68
CA GLY A 419 20.06 -9.86 20.40
C GLY A 419 20.01 -11.17 21.20
N LYS A 420 18.87 -11.88 21.20
CA LYS A 420 18.68 -13.17 21.89
C LYS A 420 18.60 -14.37 20.93
N LYS A 421 18.49 -14.13 19.63
CA LYS A 421 18.62 -15.13 18.56
C LYS A 421 20.01 -15.01 17.98
#